data_AF-A0A2D5HQ92-F1
#
_entry.id   AF-A0A2D5HQ92-F1
#
_cell.length_a   1.000
_cell.length_b   1.000
_cell.length_c   1.000
_cell.angle_alpha   90.00
_cell.angle_beta   90.00
_cell.angle_gamma   90.00
#
_symmetry.space_group_name_H-M   'P 1'
#
loop_
_entity.id
_entity.type
_entity.pdbx_description
1 polymer ?
#
loop_
_entity_poly.entity_id
_entity_poly.type
_entity_poly.pdbx_seq_one_letter_code
_entity_poly.pdbx_strand_id
1 'polypeptide(L)' 'MPEFYSFFVNSIKRITLDSVVLTLKIKPELKQFYKFSAGQYVTLELQIDGVIVRRSYSICSEPDV' A
#
# COMPACT_ATOMS: atom_id res chain seq x y z
N MET A 1 -1.60 17.81 4.52
CA MET A 1 -2.25 17.16 3.35
C MET A 1 -1.64 15.78 3.19
N PRO A 2 -2.40 14.77 2.73
CA PRO A 2 -1.82 13.46 2.42
C PRO A 2 -0.84 13.61 1.24
N GLU A 3 0.41 13.23 1.47
CA GLU A 3 1.41 13.12 0.40
C GLU A 3 1.33 11.73 -0.23
N PHE A 4 1.39 11.70 -1.55
CA PHE A 4 1.43 10.46 -2.33
C PHE A 4 2.85 10.23 -2.83
N TYR A 5 3.33 9.02 -2.62
CA TYR A 5 4.64 8.56 -3.06
C TYR A 5 4.47 7.37 -3.99
N SER A 6 5.19 7.37 -5.10
CA SER A 6 5.17 6.24 -6.05
C SER A 6 6.04 5.10 -5.53
N PHE A 7 5.46 3.89 -5.47
CA PHE A 7 6.14 2.66 -5.07
C PHE A 7 6.10 1.61 -6.16
N PHE A 8 7.08 0.72 -6.10
CA PHE A 8 7.06 -0.50 -6.89
C PHE A 8 6.37 -1.61 -6.10
N VAL A 9 5.54 -2.37 -6.80
CA VAL A 9 5.01 -3.63 -6.27
C VAL A 9 6.18 -4.60 -6.18
N ASN A 10 6.51 -5.03 -4.96
CA ASN A 10 7.58 -5.97 -4.70
C ASN A 10 7.15 -7.40 -5.03
N SER A 11 5.94 -7.77 -4.64
CA SER A 11 5.38 -9.10 -4.92
C SER A 11 3.86 -9.07 -4.86
N ILE A 12 3.26 -10.01 -5.58
CA ILE A 12 1.82 -10.27 -5.61
C ILE A 12 1.63 -11.75 -5.28
N LYS A 13 0.90 -12.04 -4.20
CA LYS A 13 0.58 -13.41 -3.79
C LYS A 13 -0.92 -13.63 -3.90
N ARG A 14 -1.35 -14.55 -4.77
CA ARG A 14 -2.76 -14.95 -4.84
C ARG A 14 -3.12 -15.82 -3.65
N ILE A 15 -4.20 -15.45 -2.94
CA ILE A 15 -4.68 -16.15 -1.74
C ILE A 15 -5.99 -16.89 -1.99
N THR A 16 -6.84 -16.35 -2.86
CA THR A 16 -8.12 -16.95 -3.27
C THR A 16 -8.33 -16.75 -4.77
N LEU A 17 -9.49 -17.18 -5.27
CA LEU A 17 -9.86 -16.99 -6.68
C LEU A 17 -9.96 -15.49 -7.06
N ASP A 18 -10.33 -14.65 -6.11
CA ASP A 18 -10.68 -13.23 -6.29
C ASP A 18 -9.78 -12.28 -5.49
N SER A 19 -8.91 -12.78 -4.61
CA SER A 19 -8.11 -11.97 -3.70
C SER A 19 -6.61 -12.24 -3.81
N VAL A 20 -5.84 -11.16 -3.67
CA VAL A 20 -4.38 -11.16 -3.66
C VAL A 20 -3.86 -10.33 -2.49
N VAL A 21 -2.69 -10.72 -1.98
CA VAL A 21 -1.88 -9.90 -1.08
C VAL A 21 -0.82 -9.19 -1.92
N LEU A 22 -0.76 -7.87 -1.78
CA LEU A 22 0.20 -7.00 -2.44
C LEU A 22 1.27 -6.57 -1.43
N THR A 23 2.54 -6.78 -1.76
CA THR A 23 3.66 -6.26 -0.98
C THR A 23 4.28 -5.09 -1.73
N LEU A 24 4.40 -3.93 -1.08
CA LEU A 24 4.99 -2.72 -1.66
C LEU A 24 6.42 -2.54 -1.17
N LYS A 25 7.34 -2.17 -2.07
CA LYS A 25 8.73 -1.89 -1.71
C LYS A 25 8.89 -0.45 -1.26
N ILE A 26 9.04 -0.24 0.04
CA ILE A 26 9.28 1.10 0.62
C ILE A 26 10.77 1.44 0.48
N LYS A 27 11.07 2.63 -0.06
CA LYS A 27 12.45 3.14 -0.13
C LYS A 27 13.00 3.42 1.27
N PRO A 28 14.29 3.18 1.55
CA PRO A 28 14.88 3.40 2.88
C PRO A 28 14.62 4.81 3.43
N GLU A 29 14.74 5.84 2.59
CA GLU A 29 14.46 7.24 2.95
C GLU A 29 13.02 7.51 3.42
N LEU A 30 12.07 6.67 3.00
CA LEU A 30 10.65 6.84 3.32
C LEU A 30 10.19 5.98 4.50
N LYS A 31 11.03 5.07 5.01
CA LYS A 31 10.62 4.11 6.07
C LYS A 31 9.97 4.78 7.28
N GLN A 32 10.44 5.95 7.70
CA GLN A 32 9.86 6.65 8.85
C GLN A 32 8.41 7.09 8.62
N PHE A 33 8.05 7.49 7.40
CA PHE A 33 6.69 7.92 7.06
C PHE A 33 5.68 6.76 6.99
N TYR A 34 6.18 5.54 6.80
CA TYR A 34 5.35 4.33 6.68
C TYR A 34 5.36 3.47 7.95
N LYS A 35 5.85 4.01 9.07
CA LYS A 35 5.58 3.41 10.38
C LYS A 35 4.09 3.57 10.69
N PHE A 36 3.45 2.48 11.06
CA PHE A 36 2.01 2.46 11.33
C PHE A 36 1.72 1.70 12.63
N SER A 37 0.55 1.95 13.21
CA SER A 37 -0.01 1.19 14.32
C SER A 37 -1.08 0.22 13.82
N ALA A 38 -1.29 -0.87 14.55
CA ALA A 38 -2.32 -1.85 14.20
C ALA A 38 -3.70 -1.20 14.06
N GLY A 39 -4.44 -1.59 13.02
CA GLY A 39 -5.74 -1.01 12.67
C GLY A 39 -5.69 0.19 11.71
N GLN A 40 -4.50 0.69 11.36
CA GLN A 40 -4.36 1.72 10.33
C GLN A 40 -4.47 1.18 8.91
N TYR A 41 -4.70 2.09 7.96
CA TYR A 41 -4.86 1.81 6.53
C TYR A 41 -4.04 2.80 5.70
N VAL A 42 -3.75 2.43 4.45
CA VAL A 42 -3.13 3.31 3.45
C VAL A 42 -4.14 3.63 2.35
N THR A 43 -3.92 4.74 1.64
CA THR A 43 -4.70 5.06 0.43
C THR A 43 -3.80 4.90 -0.78
N LEU A 44 -4.24 4.08 -1.73
CA LEU A 44 -3.60 3.93 -3.02
C LEU A 44 -4.30 4.83 -4.04
N GLU A 45 -3.50 5.47 -4.86
CA GLU A 45 -3.94 6.24 -6.02
C GLU A 45 -3.40 5.56 -7.28
N LEU A 46 -4.28 5.38 -8.27
CA LEU A 46 -3.89 4.87 -9.58
C LEU A 46 -4.73 5.54 -10.67
N GLN A 47 -4.12 5.80 -11.82
CA GLN A 47 -4.84 6.21 -13.01
C GLN A 47 -5.32 4.96 -13.76
N ILE A 48 -6.64 4.81 -13.90
CA ILE A 48 -7.30 3.69 -14.59
C ILE A 48 -8.21 4.31 -15.64
N ASP A 49 -8.02 3.93 -16.92
CA ASP A 49 -8.80 4.46 -18.06
C ASP A 49 -8.89 5.99 -18.12
N GLY A 50 -7.78 6.66 -17.77
CA GLY A 50 -7.69 8.13 -17.76
C GLY A 50 -8.25 8.79 -16.50
N VAL A 51 -8.86 8.04 -15.57
CA VAL A 51 -9.46 8.54 -14.33
C VAL A 51 -8.58 8.23 -13.13
N ILE A 52 -8.38 9.21 -12.25
CA ILE A 52 -7.68 9.00 -10.98
C ILE A 52 -8.63 8.30 -10.00
N VAL A 53 -8.30 7.06 -9.65
CA VAL A 53 -9.03 6.25 -8.68
C VAL A 53 -8.25 6.19 -7.37
N ARG A 54 -8.93 6.49 -6.26
CA ARG A 54 -8.40 6.38 -4.91
C ARG A 54 -9.17 5.34 -4.11
N ARG A 55 -8.46 4.45 -3.43
CA ARG A 55 -9.03 3.41 -2.58
C ARG A 55 -8.18 3.22 -1.33
N SER A 56 -8.86 3.05 -0.20
CA SER A 56 -8.22 2.77 1.08
C SER A 56 -8.14 1.27 1.32
N TYR A 57 -6.99 0.80 1.78
CA TYR A 57 -6.70 -0.60 2.07
C TYR A 57 -6.10 -0.72 3.47
N SER A 58 -6.70 -1.56 4.32
CA SER A 58 -6.15 -1.89 5.63
C SER A 58 -4.78 -2.55 5.49
N ILE A 59 -3.85 -2.18 6.34
CA ILE A 59 -2.52 -2.80 6.35
C ILE A 59 -2.66 -4.16 7.03
N CYS A 60 -2.36 -5.23 6.28
CA CYS A 60 -2.47 -6.61 6.76
C CYS A 60 -1.14 -7.20 7.25
N SER A 61 -0.04 -6.43 7.18
CA SER A 61 1.25 -6.81 7.76
C SER A 61 1.33 -6.39 9.23
N GLU A 62 2.23 -7.03 9.96
CA GLU A 62 2.58 -6.63 11.32
C GLU A 62 3.33 -5.28 11.29
N PRO A 63 3.10 -4.38 12.26
CA PRO A 63 3.92 -3.20 12.43
C PRO A 63 5.39 -3.58 12.68
N ASP A 64 6.33 -2.86 12.05
CA ASP A 64 7.73 -2.93 12.44
C ASP A 64 7.85 -2.33 13.86
N VAL A 65 8.04 -3.20 14.86
CA VAL A 65 8.23 -2.84 16.28
C VAL A 65 9.62 -2.28 16.50
#